data_AF-A0A8S2TJU2-F1
#
_entry.id   AF-A0A8S2TJU2-F1
#
_cell.length_a   1.000
_cell.length_b   1.000
_cell.length_c   1.000
_cell.angle_alpha   90.00
_cell.angle_beta   90.00
_cell.angle_gamma   90.00
#
_symmetry.space_group_name_H-M   'P 1'
#
loop_
_entity.id
_entity.type
_entity.pdbx_description
1 polymer ?
#
loop_
_entity_poly.entity_id
_entity_poly.type
_entity_poly.pdbx_seq_one_letter_code
_entity_poly.pdbx_strand_id
1 'polypeptide(L)'
;QFLRSEKYISDYNEVVSLGTRNSQTRTADQTEVGIFWGYDGAPKLGVPPRLYNQVVRVIAIKKNNTLQQNAQLFAFVNYAMADAGISAWETKYYYELWRPILGVRQGSPTTRAIPNWLPLGAPADGGGDNFTPPFPSYVSGHSTFGSAAFEMLRLFYGTDQFQFQFQSDEYNGATKDSITGRVRPNRTRSYERFSQAEEENFLSRIYLGVHWRIDQEEARIQCISIDTNLLRTQAKNLIDAYESKPTDAILFWNAVLLNAAANDYDNSIADSPDQAGPTTTSRAFAIIHGAMYEAMNGFERIYISMYRPSSMPATYDVPRAPAVEAAITEAAYQTLYALYPKQRELFTQTRNNFIKLVRGDSSDNAGINKGILVGKLLALTILESRSSDNSQNQGTYKLINQTGYHQPDPTHPDQPFLSPRWGTVTPFVIQSGSQFRASNTVGNTLAGRRQFLRSEKYISDYNEVVSLGTRNSQTRTADQTEVGIFWGY
;
A
#
# COMPACT_ATOMS: atom_id res chain seq x y z
N GLN A 1 -21.59 -21.33 0.65
CA GLN A 1 -20.77 -22.39 1.27
C GLN A 1 -19.79 -21.83 2.30
N PHE A 2 -19.06 -20.75 2.01
CA PHE A 2 -18.15 -20.09 2.95
C PHE A 2 -18.79 -19.72 4.30
N LEU A 3 -19.98 -19.11 4.33
CA LEU A 3 -20.70 -18.77 5.57
C LEU A 3 -21.16 -19.97 6.43
N ARG A 4 -20.87 -21.20 6.00
CA ARG A 4 -21.10 -22.44 6.76
C ARG A 4 -19.79 -23.12 7.17
N SER A 5 -18.63 -22.52 6.88
CA SER A 5 -17.32 -23.09 7.16
C SER A 5 -16.85 -22.79 8.57
N GLU A 6 -16.04 -23.68 9.14
CA GLU A 6 -15.36 -23.44 10.42
C GLU A 6 -14.50 -22.18 10.39
N LYS A 7 -13.89 -21.87 9.23
CA LYS A 7 -13.12 -20.64 9.02
C LYS A 7 -13.98 -19.40 9.26
N TYR A 8 -15.17 -19.32 8.66
CA TYR A 8 -16.06 -18.18 8.87
C TYR A 8 -16.52 -18.06 10.32
N ILE A 9 -16.77 -19.18 11.00
CA ILE A 9 -17.14 -19.18 12.43
C ILE A 9 -15.98 -18.65 13.30
N SER A 10 -14.75 -19.08 13.02
CA SER A 10 -13.54 -18.60 13.71
C SER A 10 -13.35 -17.09 13.51
N ASP A 11 -13.38 -16.63 12.26
CA ASP A 11 -13.23 -15.21 11.91
C ASP A 11 -14.34 -14.36 12.53
N TYR A 12 -15.57 -14.87 12.53
CA TYR A 12 -16.71 -14.23 13.19
C TYR A 12 -16.47 -14.06 14.70
N ASN A 13 -16.05 -15.12 15.39
CA ASN A 13 -15.84 -15.09 16.84
C ASN A 13 -14.70 -14.15 17.22
N GLU A 14 -13.61 -14.15 16.43
CA GLU A 14 -12.49 -13.23 16.59
C GLU A 14 -12.94 -11.77 16.46
N VAL A 15 -13.65 -11.41 15.40
CA VAL A 15 -14.10 -10.03 15.18
C VAL A 15 -15.16 -9.61 16.19
N VAL A 16 -16.06 -10.49 16.63
CA VAL A 16 -17.01 -10.17 17.70
C VAL A 16 -16.29 -9.84 19.00
N SER A 17 -15.24 -10.61 19.33
CA SER A 17 -14.45 -10.42 20.54
C SER A 17 -13.59 -9.15 20.45
N LEU A 18 -12.73 -9.08 19.43
CA LEU A 18 -11.66 -8.09 19.34
C LEU A 18 -12.04 -6.86 18.53
N GLY A 19 -13.01 -6.92 17.63
CA GLY A 19 -13.34 -5.83 16.71
C GLY A 19 -14.45 -4.90 17.20
N THR A 20 -15.19 -5.27 18.25
CA THR A 20 -16.32 -4.47 18.74
C THR A 20 -15.86 -3.16 19.40
N ARG A 21 -16.65 -2.09 19.28
CA ARG A 21 -16.36 -0.76 19.85
C ARG A 21 -16.04 -0.83 21.35
N ASN A 22 -16.85 -1.59 22.09
CA ASN A 22 -16.76 -1.72 23.56
C ASN A 22 -16.12 -3.05 23.99
N SER A 23 -15.08 -3.49 23.29
CA SER A 23 -14.45 -4.79 23.55
C SER A 23 -13.90 -4.86 24.98
N GLN A 24 -14.14 -6.00 25.65
CA GLN A 24 -13.58 -6.32 26.97
C GLN A 24 -12.33 -7.21 26.86
N THR A 25 -12.00 -7.66 25.65
CA THR A 25 -10.89 -8.59 25.38
C THR A 25 -9.77 -7.93 24.57
N ARG A 26 -10.09 -6.95 23.71
CA ARG A 26 -9.09 -6.15 22.98
C ARG A 26 -8.31 -5.30 23.98
N THR A 27 -6.99 -5.43 23.99
CA THR A 27 -6.13 -4.64 24.88
C THR A 27 -6.01 -3.19 24.41
N ALA A 28 -5.49 -2.33 25.27
CA ALA A 28 -5.19 -0.94 24.91
C ALA A 28 -4.15 -0.87 23.76
N ASP A 29 -3.11 -1.71 23.79
CA ASP A 29 -2.13 -1.79 22.71
C ASP A 29 -2.75 -2.26 21.39
N GLN A 30 -3.66 -3.24 21.42
CA GLN A 30 -4.37 -3.67 20.20
C GLN A 30 -5.28 -2.58 19.64
N THR A 31 -5.88 -1.76 20.50
CA THR A 31 -6.63 -0.57 20.06
C THR A 31 -5.70 0.45 19.41
N GLU A 32 -4.51 0.68 20.00
CA GLU A 32 -3.48 1.54 19.43
C GLU A 32 -3.02 1.02 18.06
N VAL A 33 -2.73 -0.27 17.93
CA VAL A 33 -2.37 -0.93 16.66
C VAL A 33 -3.46 -0.72 15.61
N GLY A 34 -4.73 -0.91 15.98
CA GLY A 34 -5.87 -0.69 15.09
C GLY A 34 -5.85 0.70 14.46
N ILE A 35 -5.68 1.72 15.30
CA ILE A 35 -5.69 3.13 14.88
C ILE A 35 -4.37 3.51 14.20
N PHE A 36 -3.22 2.99 14.64
CA PHE A 36 -1.89 3.33 14.15
C PHE A 36 -1.73 3.08 12.65
N TRP A 37 -2.37 2.02 12.14
CA TRP A 37 -2.42 1.65 10.72
C TRP A 37 -3.71 2.12 10.02
N GLY A 38 -4.43 3.09 10.60
CA GLY A 38 -5.72 3.63 10.14
C GLY A 38 -5.66 4.20 8.72
N TYR A 39 -5.26 5.48 8.61
CA TYR A 39 -5.11 6.22 7.35
C TYR A 39 -6.31 5.97 6.42
N ASP A 40 -7.52 6.14 6.94
CA ASP A 40 -8.74 5.77 6.24
C ASP A 40 -9.37 6.99 5.51
N GLY A 41 -8.54 7.93 5.02
CA GLY A 41 -8.99 9.11 4.28
C GLY A 41 -9.36 10.30 5.18
N ALA A 42 -8.84 10.36 6.39
CA ALA A 42 -9.04 11.51 7.27
C ALA A 42 -8.21 12.73 6.80
N PRO A 43 -8.67 13.97 7.06
CA PRO A 43 -7.96 15.18 6.71
C PRO A 43 -6.55 15.20 7.26
N LYS A 44 -5.58 15.61 6.43
CA LYS A 44 -4.14 15.63 6.74
C LYS A 44 -3.49 14.28 7.01
N LEU A 45 -4.23 13.17 7.03
CA LEU A 45 -3.68 11.82 7.13
C LEU A 45 -3.60 11.13 5.77
N GLY A 46 -4.63 11.30 4.92
CA GLY A 46 -4.71 10.63 3.62
C GLY A 46 -5.02 9.13 3.74
N VAL A 47 -4.48 8.32 2.82
CA VAL A 47 -4.81 6.90 2.63
C VAL A 47 -3.61 5.96 2.75
N PRO A 48 -3.79 4.62 2.86
CA PRO A 48 -2.70 3.69 3.17
C PRO A 48 -1.48 3.72 2.23
N PRO A 49 -1.61 3.96 0.90
CA PRO A 49 -0.42 4.14 0.06
C PRO A 49 0.52 5.26 0.54
N ARG A 50 -0.02 6.35 1.14
CA ARG A 50 0.80 7.39 1.79
C ARG A 50 1.52 6.82 3.00
N LEU A 51 0.82 6.13 3.89
CA LEU A 51 1.38 5.47 5.08
C LEU A 51 2.57 4.58 4.72
N TYR A 52 2.41 3.68 3.77
CA TYR A 52 3.49 2.76 3.38
C TYR A 52 4.68 3.49 2.75
N ASN A 53 4.45 4.58 2.02
CA ASN A 53 5.55 5.43 1.53
C ASN A 53 6.28 6.16 2.67
N GLN A 54 5.60 6.53 3.76
CA GLN A 54 6.29 7.07 4.95
C GLN A 54 7.18 6.01 5.59
N VAL A 55 6.70 4.77 5.72
CA VAL A 55 7.49 3.64 6.23
C VAL A 55 8.71 3.38 5.35
N VAL A 56 8.51 3.24 4.03
CA VAL A 56 9.59 3.01 3.04
C VAL A 56 10.62 4.13 3.09
N ARG A 57 10.18 5.38 3.24
CA ARG A 57 11.06 6.54 3.40
C ARG A 57 11.94 6.45 4.64
N VAL A 58 11.36 6.12 5.80
CA VAL A 58 12.14 5.98 7.04
C VAL A 58 13.21 4.89 6.89
N ILE A 59 12.85 3.77 6.26
CA ILE A 59 13.77 2.67 5.99
C ILE A 59 14.88 3.09 5.02
N ALA A 60 14.53 3.76 3.92
CA ALA A 60 15.48 4.26 2.92
C ALA A 60 16.50 5.25 3.51
N ILE A 61 16.03 6.18 4.36
CA ILE A 61 16.88 7.12 5.09
C ILE A 61 17.79 6.36 6.06
N LYS A 62 17.26 5.41 6.83
CA LYS A 62 18.03 4.61 7.80
C LYS A 62 19.10 3.76 7.11
N LYS A 63 18.78 3.21 5.94
CA LYS A 63 19.72 2.42 5.13
C LYS A 63 20.78 3.29 4.44
N ASN A 64 20.59 4.62 4.43
CA ASN A 64 21.44 5.57 3.74
C ASN A 64 21.57 5.24 2.25
N ASN A 65 20.43 4.97 1.61
CA ASN A 65 20.36 4.68 0.19
C ASN A 65 20.93 5.84 -0.65
N THR A 66 21.59 5.48 -1.74
CA THR A 66 21.96 6.41 -2.82
C THR A 66 20.72 6.93 -3.56
N LEU A 67 20.89 8.00 -4.34
CA LEU A 67 19.82 8.55 -5.20
C LEU A 67 19.23 7.45 -6.11
N GLN A 68 20.08 6.61 -6.67
CA GLN A 68 19.73 5.52 -7.57
C GLN A 68 18.91 4.44 -6.87
N GLN A 69 19.37 4.01 -5.70
CA GLN A 69 18.63 3.06 -4.87
C GLN A 69 17.27 3.63 -4.47
N ASN A 70 17.17 4.92 -4.14
CA ASN A 70 15.89 5.55 -3.81
C ASN A 70 14.96 5.62 -5.02
N ALA A 71 15.45 6.03 -6.19
CA ALA A 71 14.63 6.07 -7.40
C ALA A 71 14.04 4.69 -7.73
N GLN A 72 14.86 3.65 -7.67
CA GLN A 72 14.43 2.28 -7.94
C GLN A 72 13.47 1.76 -6.86
N LEU A 73 13.83 1.89 -5.58
CA LEU A 73 13.02 1.41 -4.45
C LEU A 73 11.61 1.99 -4.50
N PHE A 74 11.50 3.32 -4.63
CA PHE A 74 10.19 3.95 -4.62
C PHE A 74 9.39 3.67 -5.88
N ALA A 75 10.00 3.58 -7.07
CA ALA A 75 9.28 3.16 -8.27
C ALA A 75 8.72 1.75 -8.11
N PHE A 76 9.55 0.80 -7.65
CA PHE A 76 9.18 -0.61 -7.56
C PHE A 76 8.10 -0.86 -6.51
N VAL A 77 8.25 -0.28 -5.32
CA VAL A 77 7.25 -0.35 -4.26
C VAL A 77 5.91 0.23 -4.73
N ASN A 78 5.93 1.36 -5.44
CA ASN A 78 4.68 2.00 -5.87
C ASN A 78 4.03 1.31 -7.08
N TYR A 79 4.81 0.72 -7.99
CA TYR A 79 4.24 -0.17 -9.02
C TYR A 79 3.58 -1.40 -8.40
N ALA A 80 4.28 -2.06 -7.46
CA ALA A 80 3.73 -3.21 -6.74
C ALA A 80 2.45 -2.85 -5.97
N MET A 81 2.43 -1.70 -5.27
CA MET A 81 1.23 -1.24 -4.56
C MET A 81 0.09 -0.86 -5.51
N ALA A 82 0.35 -0.21 -6.64
CA ALA A 82 -0.71 0.13 -7.60
C ALA A 82 -1.37 -1.14 -8.16
N ASP A 83 -0.57 -2.14 -8.54
CA ASP A 83 -1.07 -3.42 -9.05
C ASP A 83 -1.77 -4.26 -7.97
N ALA A 84 -1.25 -4.23 -6.74
CA ALA A 84 -1.93 -4.77 -5.57
C ALA A 84 -3.32 -4.14 -5.37
N GLY A 85 -3.44 -2.82 -5.52
CA GLY A 85 -4.71 -2.11 -5.48
C GLY A 85 -5.67 -2.53 -6.59
N ILE A 86 -5.18 -2.69 -7.82
CA ILE A 86 -5.96 -3.18 -8.96
C ILE A 86 -6.47 -4.60 -8.67
N SER A 87 -5.60 -5.50 -8.22
CA SER A 87 -5.97 -6.89 -7.96
C SER A 87 -6.91 -7.05 -6.76
N ALA A 88 -6.69 -6.30 -5.68
CA ALA A 88 -7.58 -6.28 -4.52
C ALA A 88 -8.99 -5.79 -4.89
N TRP A 89 -9.10 -4.69 -5.65
CA TRP A 89 -10.42 -4.18 -6.04
C TRP A 89 -11.13 -5.08 -7.05
N GLU A 90 -10.39 -5.73 -7.95
CA GLU A 90 -10.94 -6.77 -8.81
C GLU A 90 -11.55 -7.90 -7.97
N THR A 91 -10.81 -8.38 -6.97
CA THR A 91 -11.27 -9.46 -6.08
C THR A 91 -12.45 -9.04 -5.21
N LYS A 92 -12.44 -7.83 -4.66
CA LYS A 92 -13.53 -7.22 -3.88
C LYS A 92 -14.84 -7.22 -4.63
N TYR A 93 -14.83 -6.70 -5.85
CA TYR A 93 -16.05 -6.57 -6.64
C TYR A 93 -16.41 -7.84 -7.43
N TYR A 94 -15.54 -8.86 -7.44
CA TYR A 94 -15.89 -10.20 -7.91
C TYR A 94 -16.61 -11.04 -6.84
N TYR A 95 -16.12 -11.03 -5.60
CA TYR A 95 -16.69 -11.82 -4.51
C TYR A 95 -17.76 -11.11 -3.70
N GLU A 96 -17.71 -9.77 -3.66
CA GLU A 96 -18.73 -8.90 -3.08
C GLU A 96 -19.04 -9.24 -1.61
N LEU A 97 -18.06 -9.77 -0.87
CA LEU A 97 -18.26 -10.23 0.51
C LEU A 97 -18.61 -9.06 1.44
N TRP A 98 -19.60 -9.27 2.31
CA TRP A 98 -20.01 -8.29 3.30
C TRP A 98 -18.93 -7.95 4.34
N ARG A 99 -19.07 -6.77 4.93
CA ARG A 99 -18.21 -6.31 6.04
C ARG A 99 -18.68 -6.89 7.38
N PRO A 100 -17.83 -6.93 8.41
CA PRO A 100 -18.23 -7.44 9.72
C PRO A 100 -19.44 -6.77 10.35
N ILE A 101 -19.60 -5.45 10.18
CA ILE A 101 -20.80 -4.77 10.70
C ILE A 101 -22.11 -5.36 10.16
N LEU A 102 -22.11 -5.83 8.92
CA LEU A 102 -23.26 -6.50 8.31
C LEU A 102 -23.37 -7.95 8.79
N GLY A 103 -22.29 -8.71 8.66
CA GLY A 103 -22.29 -10.15 8.99
C GLY A 103 -22.55 -10.44 10.47
N VAL A 104 -22.08 -9.57 11.38
CA VAL A 104 -22.34 -9.68 12.81
C VAL A 104 -23.76 -9.27 13.16
N ARG A 105 -24.27 -8.17 12.59
CA ARG A 105 -25.65 -7.72 12.87
C ARG A 105 -26.71 -8.68 12.35
N GLN A 106 -26.49 -9.25 11.16
CA GLN A 106 -27.46 -10.15 10.52
C GLN A 106 -27.30 -11.61 10.96
N GLY A 107 -26.11 -12.02 11.39
CA GLY A 107 -25.80 -13.43 11.62
C GLY A 107 -25.75 -14.22 10.31
N SER A 108 -25.51 -15.53 10.40
CA SER A 108 -25.47 -16.45 9.26
C SER A 108 -26.13 -17.77 9.63
N PRO A 109 -26.25 -18.76 8.71
CA PRO A 109 -26.74 -20.09 9.08
C PRO A 109 -25.91 -20.79 10.17
N THR A 110 -24.69 -20.33 10.46
CA THR A 110 -23.80 -20.93 11.48
C THR A 110 -23.36 -19.97 12.57
N THR A 111 -23.80 -18.70 12.53
CA THR A 111 -23.39 -17.67 13.49
C THR A 111 -24.60 -16.86 13.94
N ARG A 112 -24.65 -16.48 15.22
CA ARG A 112 -25.78 -15.70 15.76
C ARG A 112 -25.81 -14.27 15.22
N ALA A 113 -26.98 -13.65 15.20
CA ALA A 113 -27.13 -12.22 14.94
C ALA A 113 -26.88 -11.40 16.22
N ILE A 114 -26.22 -10.25 16.09
CA ILE A 114 -26.05 -9.25 17.16
C ILE A 114 -26.50 -7.88 16.60
N PRO A 115 -27.81 -7.57 16.56
CA PRO A 115 -28.39 -6.50 15.73
C PRO A 115 -27.82 -5.09 15.91
N ASN A 116 -27.26 -4.79 17.09
CA ASN A 116 -26.69 -3.48 17.43
C ASN A 116 -25.16 -3.49 17.55
N TRP A 117 -24.49 -4.54 17.06
CA TRP A 117 -23.03 -4.60 17.10
C TRP A 117 -22.42 -3.43 16.31
N LEU A 118 -21.44 -2.79 16.93
CA LEU A 118 -20.67 -1.71 16.32
C LEU A 118 -19.19 -2.11 16.30
N PRO A 119 -18.50 -1.98 15.16
CA PRO A 119 -17.05 -2.08 15.14
C PRO A 119 -16.44 -0.90 15.90
N LEU A 120 -15.17 -1.03 16.31
CA LEU A 120 -14.37 0.13 16.68
C LEU A 120 -14.33 1.13 15.50
N GLY A 121 -14.24 0.59 14.28
CA GLY A 121 -14.41 1.30 13.01
C GLY A 121 -13.15 2.02 12.55
N ALA A 122 -13.11 2.34 11.25
CA ALA A 122 -12.10 3.22 10.68
C ALA A 122 -12.21 4.63 11.32
N PRO A 123 -11.11 5.20 11.84
CA PRO A 123 -11.12 6.55 12.41
C PRO A 123 -11.62 7.60 11.42
N ALA A 124 -12.70 8.30 11.76
CA ALA A 124 -13.24 9.44 11.02
C ALA A 124 -12.70 10.77 11.57
N ASP A 125 -11.38 10.89 11.68
CA ASP A 125 -10.75 12.05 12.32
C ASP A 125 -11.11 13.31 11.54
N GLY A 126 -11.58 14.36 12.22
CA GLY A 126 -12.06 15.59 11.57
C GLY A 126 -13.57 15.84 11.60
N GLY A 127 -14.38 14.96 12.20
CA GLY A 127 -15.73 15.33 12.67
C GLY A 127 -16.89 14.40 12.29
N GLY A 128 -16.70 13.08 12.37
CA GLY A 128 -17.77 12.09 12.20
C GLY A 128 -17.61 10.90 13.13
N ASP A 129 -18.60 10.00 13.14
CA ASP A 129 -18.46 8.70 13.80
C ASP A 129 -17.52 7.79 12.99
N ASN A 130 -16.80 6.90 13.68
CA ASN A 130 -16.02 5.87 13.01
C ASN A 130 -16.91 5.02 12.11
N PHE A 131 -16.37 4.63 10.95
CA PHE A 131 -17.16 4.04 9.87
C PHE A 131 -16.57 2.72 9.36
N THR A 132 -17.32 2.02 8.54
CA THR A 132 -16.81 0.90 7.75
C THR A 132 -16.51 1.39 6.33
N PRO A 133 -15.31 1.16 5.77
CA PRO A 133 -15.00 1.65 4.42
C PRO A 133 -15.96 1.08 3.34
N PRO A 134 -16.43 1.91 2.38
CA PRO A 134 -17.61 1.60 1.57
C PRO A 134 -17.27 0.79 0.31
N PHE A 135 -16.72 -0.38 0.54
CA PHE A 135 -16.38 -1.37 -0.48
C PHE A 135 -16.37 -2.78 0.15
N PRO A 136 -16.53 -3.85 -0.65
CA PRO A 136 -16.54 -5.22 -0.15
C PRO A 136 -15.32 -5.57 0.70
N SER A 137 -15.47 -6.52 1.61
CA SER A 137 -14.44 -6.88 2.58
C SER A 137 -13.28 -7.66 1.94
N TYR A 138 -13.59 -8.71 1.19
CA TYR A 138 -12.61 -9.68 0.71
C TYR A 138 -11.96 -9.29 -0.63
N VAL A 139 -10.64 -9.12 -0.73
CA VAL A 139 -9.60 -9.18 0.31
C VAL A 139 -9.33 -7.81 0.93
N SER A 140 -8.58 -7.74 2.03
CA SER A 140 -8.30 -6.46 2.69
C SER A 140 -7.29 -5.61 1.92
N GLY A 141 -7.69 -4.38 1.54
CA GLY A 141 -6.82 -3.45 0.83
C GLY A 141 -5.56 -3.09 1.63
N HIS A 142 -5.69 -2.85 2.95
CA HIS A 142 -4.53 -2.61 3.83
C HIS A 142 -3.53 -3.75 3.78
N SER A 143 -3.99 -5.00 3.91
CA SER A 143 -3.09 -6.15 3.79
C SER A 143 -2.49 -6.28 2.40
N THR A 144 -3.25 -6.03 1.32
CA THR A 144 -2.71 -6.13 -0.04
C THR A 144 -1.62 -5.07 -0.28
N PHE A 145 -1.87 -3.80 0.03
CA PHE A 145 -0.87 -2.73 -0.11
C PHE A 145 0.33 -2.92 0.82
N GLY A 146 0.08 -3.26 2.09
CA GLY A 146 1.14 -3.49 3.07
C GLY A 146 2.03 -4.66 2.69
N SER A 147 1.44 -5.78 2.30
CA SER A 147 2.20 -6.95 1.82
C SER A 147 3.03 -6.61 0.59
N ALA A 148 2.48 -5.85 -0.37
CA ALA A 148 3.23 -5.42 -1.55
C ALA A 148 4.43 -4.53 -1.18
N ALA A 149 4.25 -3.58 -0.26
CA ALA A 149 5.33 -2.71 0.19
C ALA A 149 6.42 -3.47 0.96
N PHE A 150 6.04 -4.28 1.96
CA PHE A 150 6.99 -5.03 2.78
C PHE A 150 7.67 -6.16 2.02
N GLU A 151 7.00 -6.83 1.10
CA GLU A 151 7.62 -7.81 0.21
C GLU A 151 8.64 -7.15 -0.71
N MET A 152 8.32 -5.99 -1.29
CA MET A 152 9.28 -5.25 -2.09
C MET A 152 10.49 -4.78 -1.27
N LEU A 153 10.31 -4.39 0.00
CA LEU A 153 11.42 -4.08 0.91
C LEU A 153 12.31 -5.31 1.16
N ARG A 154 11.71 -6.47 1.43
CA ARG A 154 12.44 -7.74 1.60
C ARG A 154 13.23 -8.12 0.35
N LEU A 155 12.61 -8.02 -0.82
CA LEU A 155 13.23 -8.33 -2.10
C LEU A 155 14.36 -7.35 -2.44
N PHE A 156 14.16 -6.06 -2.19
CA PHE A 156 15.13 -5.02 -2.50
C PHE A 156 16.38 -5.11 -1.61
N TYR A 157 16.21 -5.36 -0.31
CA TYR A 157 17.33 -5.48 0.62
C TYR A 157 17.86 -6.91 0.82
N GLY A 158 17.20 -7.90 0.24
CA GLY A 158 17.56 -9.32 0.37
C GLY A 158 17.43 -9.87 1.79
N THR A 159 16.64 -9.23 2.66
CA THR A 159 16.49 -9.60 4.07
C THR A 159 15.12 -9.21 4.62
N ASP A 160 14.60 -10.01 5.56
CA ASP A 160 13.48 -9.61 6.43
C ASP A 160 13.95 -8.97 7.74
N GLN A 161 15.19 -9.24 8.16
CA GLN A 161 15.79 -8.71 9.38
C GLN A 161 16.26 -7.27 9.15
N PHE A 162 15.45 -6.30 9.56
CA PHE A 162 15.76 -4.89 9.47
C PHE A 162 15.07 -4.13 10.60
N GLN A 163 15.86 -3.62 11.53
CA GLN A 163 15.35 -2.83 12.64
C GLN A 163 14.96 -1.43 12.18
N PHE A 164 13.73 -0.99 12.46
CA PHE A 164 13.30 0.39 12.22
C PHE A 164 12.26 0.86 13.24
N GLN A 165 12.13 2.18 13.34
CA GLN A 165 11.08 2.81 14.14
C GLN A 165 10.18 3.59 13.22
N PHE A 166 8.88 3.60 13.49
CA PHE A 166 7.92 4.36 12.71
C PHE A 166 6.96 5.11 13.63
N GLN A 167 6.73 6.38 13.34
CA GLN A 167 5.73 7.21 13.99
C GLN A 167 4.57 7.41 13.01
N SER A 168 3.38 6.99 13.43
CA SER A 168 2.16 7.14 12.64
C SER A 168 1.58 8.55 12.79
N ASP A 169 1.06 9.12 11.71
CA ASP A 169 0.36 10.41 11.77
C ASP A 169 -0.99 10.32 12.49
N GLU A 170 -1.52 9.10 12.66
CA GLU A 170 -2.66 8.84 13.55
C GLU A 170 -2.31 9.15 15.02
N TYR A 171 -1.03 9.09 15.37
CA TYR A 171 -0.48 9.35 16.70
C TYR A 171 0.70 10.33 16.64
N ASN A 172 0.42 11.55 16.18
CA ASN A 172 1.40 12.63 15.98
C ASN A 172 1.28 13.80 16.97
N GLY A 173 0.49 13.65 18.05
CA GLY A 173 0.30 14.74 19.01
C GLY A 173 -0.57 15.90 18.49
N ALA A 174 -1.22 15.74 17.34
CA ALA A 174 -2.08 16.76 16.71
C ALA A 174 -3.43 16.20 16.24
N THR A 175 -3.46 14.97 15.71
CA THR A 175 -4.69 14.30 15.26
C THR A 175 -5.67 14.13 16.41
N LYS A 176 -6.91 14.56 16.22
CA LYS A 176 -7.97 14.45 17.22
C LYS A 176 -8.78 13.19 16.97
N ASP A 177 -8.96 12.42 18.03
CA ASP A 177 -9.83 11.26 18.03
C ASP A 177 -11.28 11.69 17.75
N SER A 178 -11.85 11.10 16.71
CA SER A 178 -13.22 11.35 16.24
C SER A 178 -14.29 11.19 17.32
N ILE A 179 -14.15 10.21 18.21
CA ILE A 179 -15.16 9.86 19.22
C ILE A 179 -15.02 10.71 20.48
N THR A 180 -13.80 10.91 20.96
CA THR A 180 -13.54 11.60 22.24
C THR A 180 -13.19 13.07 22.09
N GLY A 181 -12.86 13.52 20.87
CA GLY A 181 -12.34 14.86 20.57
C GLY A 181 -10.93 15.13 21.12
N ARG A 182 -10.31 14.14 21.77
CA ARG A 182 -8.99 14.29 22.40
C ARG A 182 -7.88 14.17 21.37
N VAL A 183 -6.84 14.97 21.55
CA VAL A 183 -5.62 14.85 20.74
C VAL A 183 -4.93 13.51 21.09
N ARG A 184 -4.66 12.70 20.07
CA ARG A 184 -3.91 11.45 20.21
C ARG A 184 -2.44 11.78 20.49
N PRO A 185 -1.79 11.12 21.46
CA PRO A 185 -0.41 11.41 21.82
C PRO A 185 0.56 10.98 20.71
N ASN A 186 1.81 11.43 20.79
CA ASN A 186 2.88 10.88 19.96
C ASN A 186 3.10 9.38 20.27
N ARG A 187 3.04 8.53 19.25
CA ARG A 187 3.40 7.10 19.35
C ARG A 187 4.38 6.68 18.28
N THR A 188 5.46 6.06 18.72
CA THR A 188 6.48 5.46 17.87
C THR A 188 6.54 3.98 18.18
N ARG A 189 6.45 3.15 17.14
CA ARG A 189 6.59 1.69 17.26
C ARG A 189 7.93 1.25 16.70
N SER A 190 8.54 0.26 17.34
CA SER A 190 9.83 -0.31 16.94
C SER A 190 9.61 -1.72 16.40
N TYR A 191 10.26 -2.03 15.28
CA TYR A 191 10.18 -3.33 14.63
C TYR A 191 11.58 -3.87 14.42
N GLU A 192 11.75 -5.18 14.61
CA GLU A 192 12.98 -5.93 14.38
C GLU A 192 13.10 -6.44 12.94
N ARG A 193 11.94 -6.62 12.28
CA ARG A 193 11.83 -7.19 10.94
C ARG A 193 10.65 -6.62 10.17
N PHE A 194 10.71 -6.65 8.85
CA PHE A 194 9.62 -6.16 8.00
C PHE A 194 8.33 -6.96 8.21
N SER A 195 8.43 -8.29 8.32
CA SER A 195 7.29 -9.17 8.59
C SER A 195 6.55 -8.87 9.90
N GLN A 196 7.22 -8.30 10.90
CA GLN A 196 6.59 -7.90 12.17
C GLN A 196 5.67 -6.69 11.96
N ALA A 197 6.13 -5.68 11.22
CA ALA A 197 5.31 -4.52 10.89
C ALA A 197 4.16 -4.89 9.94
N GLU A 198 4.40 -5.81 8.99
CA GLU A 198 3.37 -6.35 8.10
C GLU A 198 2.26 -7.08 8.87
N GLU A 199 2.63 -7.94 9.83
CA GLU A 199 1.67 -8.66 10.69
C GLU A 199 0.87 -7.70 11.56
N GLU A 200 1.51 -6.65 12.10
CA GLU A 200 0.82 -5.65 12.90
C GLU A 200 -0.20 -4.85 12.05
N ASN A 201 0.18 -4.44 10.84
CA ASN A 201 -0.74 -3.85 9.85
C ASN A 201 -1.93 -4.77 9.56
N PHE A 202 -1.67 -6.05 9.38
CA PHE A 202 -2.66 -7.08 9.07
C PHE A 202 -3.66 -7.30 10.24
N LEU A 203 -3.18 -7.33 11.48
CA LEU A 203 -4.01 -7.44 12.68
C LEU A 203 -4.82 -6.16 12.97
N SER A 204 -4.29 -4.98 12.62
CA SER A 204 -4.94 -3.69 12.88
C SER A 204 -6.41 -3.65 12.41
N ARG A 205 -6.70 -4.26 11.26
CA ARG A 205 -8.04 -4.20 10.65
C ARG A 205 -9.05 -5.12 11.35
N ILE A 206 -8.57 -6.15 12.05
CA ILE A 206 -9.38 -7.00 12.95
C ILE A 206 -9.67 -6.23 14.22
N TYR A 207 -8.68 -5.55 14.79
CA TYR A 207 -8.86 -4.72 15.98
C TYR A 207 -9.83 -3.55 15.76
N LEU A 208 -9.81 -2.97 14.55
CA LEU A 208 -10.83 -2.00 14.12
C LEU A 208 -12.20 -2.65 13.82
N GLY A 209 -12.29 -3.97 13.69
CA GLY A 209 -13.53 -4.69 13.40
C GLY A 209 -14.07 -4.47 11.98
N VAL A 210 -13.23 -4.04 11.04
CA VAL A 210 -13.65 -3.71 9.66
C VAL A 210 -13.38 -4.83 8.65
N HIS A 211 -12.66 -5.89 9.05
CA HIS A 211 -12.32 -7.03 8.21
C HIS A 211 -12.37 -8.37 8.96
N TRP A 212 -12.57 -9.44 8.20
CA TRP A 212 -12.39 -10.83 8.64
C TRP A 212 -10.92 -11.25 8.55
N ARG A 213 -10.52 -12.28 9.31
CA ARG A 213 -9.15 -12.84 9.22
C ARG A 213 -8.82 -13.32 7.80
N ILE A 214 -9.75 -14.00 7.13
CA ILE A 214 -9.56 -14.50 5.76
C ILE A 214 -9.27 -13.37 4.75
N ASP A 215 -9.85 -12.18 4.95
CA ASP A 215 -9.60 -11.03 4.07
C ASP A 215 -8.12 -10.65 4.09
N GLN A 216 -7.48 -10.84 5.24
CA GLN A 216 -6.11 -10.49 5.47
C GLN A 216 -5.18 -11.60 4.93
N GLU A 217 -5.47 -12.87 5.24
CA GLU A 217 -4.65 -14.03 4.86
C GLU A 217 -4.54 -14.16 3.33
N GLU A 218 -5.68 -14.04 2.65
CA GLU A 218 -5.75 -14.15 1.19
C GLU A 218 -5.15 -12.94 0.50
N ALA A 219 -5.21 -11.74 1.10
CA ALA A 219 -4.47 -10.58 0.60
C ALA A 219 -2.96 -10.84 0.58
N ARG A 220 -2.41 -11.47 1.63
CA ARG A 220 -0.98 -11.80 1.69
C ARG A 220 -0.59 -12.82 0.63
N ILE A 221 -1.42 -13.85 0.43
CA ILE A 221 -1.21 -14.88 -0.61
C ILE A 221 -1.26 -14.26 -2.01
N GLN A 222 -2.26 -13.42 -2.27
CA GLN A 222 -2.42 -12.70 -3.54
C GLN A 222 -1.18 -11.84 -3.84
N CYS A 223 -0.64 -11.14 -2.84
CA CYS A 223 0.56 -10.31 -2.98
C CYS A 223 1.86 -11.08 -3.15
N ILE A 224 2.10 -12.15 -2.39
CA ILE A 224 3.28 -13.00 -2.60
C ILE A 224 3.26 -13.59 -4.02
N SER A 225 2.06 -13.83 -4.55
CA SER A 225 1.86 -14.34 -5.91
C SER A 225 2.04 -13.28 -6.99
N ILE A 226 1.97 -11.97 -6.67
CA ILE A 226 2.35 -10.89 -7.59
C ILE A 226 3.82 -11.12 -7.92
N ASP A 227 4.02 -11.85 -9.02
CA ASP A 227 5.31 -12.36 -9.40
C ASP A 227 6.18 -11.20 -9.86
N THR A 228 6.98 -10.73 -8.91
CA THR A 228 7.97 -9.70 -9.07
C THR A 228 9.17 -10.21 -9.85
N ASN A 229 9.15 -11.34 -10.57
CA ASN A 229 10.34 -11.87 -11.28
C ASN A 229 11.08 -10.81 -12.12
N LEU A 230 10.40 -9.84 -12.74
CA LEU A 230 11.03 -8.68 -13.38
C LEU A 230 11.73 -7.75 -12.35
N LEU A 231 11.03 -7.34 -11.29
CA LEU A 231 11.51 -6.46 -10.22
C LEU A 231 12.60 -7.12 -9.34
N ARG A 232 12.49 -8.42 -9.09
CA ARG A 232 13.39 -9.29 -8.33
C ARG A 232 14.70 -9.51 -9.07
N THR A 233 14.64 -9.70 -10.40
CA THR A 233 15.85 -9.79 -11.25
C THR A 233 16.57 -8.44 -11.27
N GLN A 234 15.83 -7.32 -11.25
CA GLN A 234 16.38 -5.97 -11.24
C GLN A 234 16.96 -5.56 -9.87
N ALA A 235 16.35 -6.00 -8.77
CA ALA A 235 16.84 -5.74 -7.41
C ALA A 235 18.14 -6.49 -7.08
N LYS A 236 18.36 -7.67 -7.67
CA LYS A 236 19.56 -8.50 -7.43
C LYS A 236 20.87 -7.96 -8.04
N ASN A 237 20.82 -6.97 -8.93
CA ASN A 237 21.97 -6.57 -9.76
C ASN A 237 22.73 -5.32 -9.26
N LEU A 238 22.70 -4.97 -7.97
CA LEU A 238 23.25 -3.69 -7.50
C LEU A 238 23.99 -3.74 -6.17
N ILE A 239 25.32 -3.66 -6.23
CA ILE A 239 26.19 -3.15 -5.17
C ILE A 239 27.31 -2.32 -5.84
N ASP A 240 27.58 -1.14 -5.27
CA ASP A 240 28.60 -0.10 -5.59
C ASP A 240 28.33 0.81 -6.82
N ALA A 241 28.53 2.14 -6.84
CA ALA A 241 29.00 3.14 -5.88
C ALA A 241 28.48 4.54 -6.28
N TYR A 242 28.19 5.43 -5.32
CA TYR A 242 28.29 6.90 -5.49
C TYR A 242 28.41 7.57 -4.13
N GLU A 243 29.39 8.47 -3.97
CA GLU A 243 29.53 9.36 -2.83
C GLU A 243 29.42 10.84 -3.26
N SER A 244 28.74 11.60 -2.39
CA SER A 244 28.68 13.07 -2.22
C SER A 244 27.45 13.85 -2.77
N LYS A 245 26.96 14.72 -1.87
CA LYS A 245 25.73 15.57 -1.78
C LYS A 245 25.63 16.70 -2.84
N PRO A 246 24.46 17.34 -3.15
CA PRO A 246 23.42 17.84 -2.22
C PRO A 246 21.95 17.54 -2.58
N THR A 247 21.13 17.26 -1.55
CA THR A 247 19.69 16.96 -1.60
C THR A 247 19.28 15.84 -2.56
N ASP A 248 19.08 14.65 -2.01
CA ASP A 248 18.43 13.53 -2.73
C ASP A 248 17.06 13.99 -3.25
N ALA A 249 16.98 14.20 -4.57
CA ALA A 249 15.78 14.72 -5.23
C ALA A 249 14.60 13.74 -5.13
N ILE A 250 14.84 12.43 -5.07
CA ILE A 250 13.79 11.42 -4.89
C ILE A 250 13.18 11.55 -3.51
N LEU A 251 14.02 11.62 -2.46
CA LEU A 251 13.53 11.83 -1.11
C LEU A 251 12.88 13.21 -0.96
N PHE A 252 13.38 14.25 -1.62
CA PHE A 252 12.71 15.56 -1.58
C PHE A 252 11.29 15.48 -2.17
N TRP A 253 11.15 14.99 -3.39
CA TRP A 253 9.86 14.93 -4.08
C TRP A 253 8.90 13.88 -3.51
N ASN A 254 9.42 12.80 -2.91
CA ASN A 254 8.60 11.89 -2.10
C ASN A 254 7.98 12.62 -0.90
N ALA A 255 8.71 13.49 -0.20
CA ALA A 255 8.13 14.28 0.89
C ALA A 255 7.07 15.27 0.39
N VAL A 256 7.29 15.90 -0.78
CA VAL A 256 6.30 16.77 -1.42
C VAL A 256 5.03 15.98 -1.76
N LEU A 257 5.15 14.78 -2.32
CA LEU A 257 4.02 13.91 -2.64
C LEU A 257 3.29 13.42 -1.38
N LEU A 258 4.00 13.05 -0.31
CA LEU A 258 3.38 12.67 0.97
C LEU A 258 2.54 13.81 1.55
N ASN A 259 3.02 15.05 1.44
CA ASN A 259 2.27 16.24 1.85
C ASN A 259 1.09 16.51 0.91
N ALA A 260 1.28 16.35 -0.40
CA ALA A 260 0.21 16.51 -1.38
C ALA A 260 -0.94 15.54 -1.10
N ALA A 261 -0.63 14.28 -0.84
CA ALA A 261 -1.61 13.24 -0.53
C ALA A 261 -2.33 13.45 0.82
N ALA A 262 -1.66 14.03 1.82
CA ALA A 262 -2.31 14.44 3.08
C ALA A 262 -3.26 15.62 2.87
N ASN A 263 -2.79 16.63 2.13
CA ASN A 263 -3.52 17.86 1.84
C ASN A 263 -4.73 17.63 0.93
N ASP A 264 -4.71 16.58 0.10
CA ASP A 264 -5.82 16.22 -0.79
C ASP A 264 -7.11 15.92 -0.02
N TYR A 265 -7.00 15.52 1.24
CA TYR A 265 -8.12 15.24 2.14
C TYR A 265 -8.45 16.39 3.10
N ASP A 266 -7.72 17.50 3.01
CA ASP A 266 -7.98 18.67 3.83
C ASP A 266 -9.06 19.55 3.20
N ASN A 267 -10.22 19.59 3.85
CA ASN A 267 -11.36 20.40 3.43
C ASN A 267 -11.09 21.92 3.40
N SER A 268 -10.00 22.41 4.00
CA SER A 268 -9.57 23.81 3.84
C SER A 268 -8.83 24.09 2.53
N ILE A 269 -8.39 23.04 1.84
CA ILE A 269 -7.67 23.10 0.56
C ILE A 269 -8.60 22.73 -0.59
N ALA A 270 -9.48 21.75 -0.39
CA ALA A 270 -10.33 21.22 -1.44
C ALA A 270 -11.66 20.67 -0.91
N ASP A 271 -12.77 20.93 -1.62
CA ASP A 271 -14.08 20.34 -1.29
C ASP A 271 -14.13 18.81 -1.47
N SER A 272 -13.14 18.24 -2.17
CA SER A 272 -12.98 16.81 -2.42
C SER A 272 -11.54 16.47 -2.82
N PRO A 273 -11.04 15.26 -2.57
CA PRO A 273 -9.70 14.86 -3.03
C PRO A 273 -9.61 14.70 -4.55
N ASP A 274 -8.52 15.16 -5.15
CA ASP A 274 -8.16 14.92 -6.56
C ASP A 274 -7.87 13.42 -6.80
N GLN A 275 -7.27 12.74 -5.81
CA GLN A 275 -6.97 11.31 -5.80
C GLN A 275 -7.79 10.61 -4.69
N ALA A 276 -9.11 10.60 -4.86
CA ALA A 276 -10.05 10.01 -3.93
C ALA A 276 -9.84 8.49 -3.72
N GLY A 277 -9.38 8.12 -2.54
CA GLY A 277 -9.25 6.76 -2.05
C GLY A 277 -7.87 6.14 -2.30
N PRO A 278 -7.59 4.98 -1.67
CA PRO A 278 -6.32 4.28 -1.84
C PRO A 278 -6.02 3.87 -3.29
N THR A 279 -7.05 3.56 -4.08
CA THR A 279 -6.93 3.11 -5.47
C THR A 279 -6.29 4.17 -6.35
N THR A 280 -6.92 5.34 -6.45
CA THR A 280 -6.43 6.48 -7.23
C THR A 280 -5.10 7.02 -6.69
N THR A 281 -4.95 7.09 -5.36
CA THR A 281 -3.69 7.51 -4.72
C THR A 281 -2.53 6.56 -5.06
N SER A 282 -2.70 5.23 -4.96
CA SER A 282 -1.62 4.28 -5.32
C SER A 282 -1.19 4.41 -6.78
N ARG A 283 -2.15 4.64 -7.70
CA ARG A 283 -1.87 4.89 -9.12
C ARG A 283 -1.09 6.19 -9.32
N ALA A 284 -1.47 7.26 -8.62
CA ALA A 284 -0.75 8.53 -8.69
C ALA A 284 0.70 8.38 -8.21
N PHE A 285 0.91 7.67 -7.10
CA PHE A 285 2.25 7.41 -6.57
C PHE A 285 3.12 6.58 -7.53
N ALA A 286 2.52 5.58 -8.21
CA ALA A 286 3.20 4.78 -9.23
C ALA A 286 3.62 5.63 -10.44
N ILE A 287 2.75 6.53 -10.92
CA ILE A 287 3.06 7.43 -12.04
C ILE A 287 4.19 8.39 -11.65
N ILE A 288 4.11 9.02 -10.48
CA ILE A 288 5.06 10.05 -10.06
C ILE A 288 6.46 9.45 -9.79
N HIS A 289 6.54 8.37 -9.01
CA HIS A 289 7.83 7.72 -8.74
C HIS A 289 8.38 7.01 -9.99
N GLY A 290 7.51 6.46 -10.84
CA GLY A 290 7.90 5.95 -12.15
C GLY A 290 8.54 7.01 -13.03
N ALA A 291 7.95 8.21 -13.11
CA ALA A 291 8.50 9.32 -13.88
C ALA A 291 9.85 9.80 -13.32
N MET A 292 10.00 9.86 -12.00
CA MET A 292 11.29 10.19 -11.38
C MET A 292 12.36 9.14 -11.67
N TYR A 293 12.01 7.85 -11.61
CA TYR A 293 12.92 6.75 -11.93
C TYR A 293 13.35 6.76 -13.40
N GLU A 294 12.41 6.94 -14.33
CA GLU A 294 12.73 7.07 -15.76
C GLU A 294 13.59 8.32 -16.02
N ALA A 295 13.29 9.44 -15.36
CA ALA A 295 14.07 10.66 -15.47
C ALA A 295 15.52 10.46 -15.04
N MET A 296 15.77 9.72 -13.95
CA MET A 296 17.12 9.34 -13.54
C MET A 296 17.77 8.37 -14.54
N ASN A 297 17.06 7.33 -14.97
CA ASN A 297 17.56 6.33 -15.93
C ASN A 297 18.00 6.93 -17.26
N GLY A 298 17.32 8.00 -17.70
CA GLY A 298 17.66 8.75 -18.90
C GLY A 298 19.10 9.28 -18.94
N PHE A 299 19.74 9.45 -17.77
CA PHE A 299 21.11 9.98 -17.63
C PHE A 299 22.15 8.93 -17.27
N GLU A 300 21.83 7.94 -16.44
CA GLU A 300 22.85 7.02 -15.88
C GLU A 300 22.97 5.67 -16.58
N ARG A 301 21.97 5.26 -17.39
CA ARG A 301 21.95 3.98 -18.15
C ARG A 301 22.30 2.72 -17.33
N ILE A 302 21.96 2.65 -16.05
CA ILE A 302 22.20 1.44 -15.23
C ILE A 302 21.00 0.47 -15.29
N TYR A 303 19.79 0.94 -15.64
CA TYR A 303 18.55 0.16 -15.44
C TYR A 303 17.65 0.00 -16.67
N ILE A 304 16.83 -1.07 -16.65
CA ILE A 304 15.79 -1.34 -17.66
C ILE A 304 14.67 -0.30 -17.51
N SER A 305 14.32 0.38 -18.61
CA SER A 305 13.17 1.27 -18.67
C SER A 305 11.87 0.48 -18.78
N MET A 306 10.83 0.94 -18.07
CA MET A 306 9.49 0.36 -18.10
C MET A 306 8.54 1.09 -19.07
N TYR A 307 8.89 2.31 -19.52
CA TYR A 307 7.99 3.19 -20.29
C TYR A 307 8.62 3.82 -21.54
N ARG A 308 9.86 3.48 -21.90
CA ARG A 308 10.58 4.16 -22.98
C ARG A 308 10.01 3.85 -24.38
N PRO A 309 9.65 4.88 -25.17
CA PRO A 309 9.37 4.73 -26.60
C PRO A 309 10.63 4.29 -27.35
N SER A 310 10.49 3.37 -28.29
CA SER A 310 11.57 2.89 -29.17
C SER A 310 12.20 3.99 -30.04
N SER A 311 11.57 5.16 -30.13
CA SER A 311 12.00 6.34 -30.90
C SER A 311 12.96 7.28 -30.15
N MET A 312 13.23 7.07 -28.87
CA MET A 312 14.10 7.97 -28.08
C MET A 312 15.59 7.62 -28.30
N PRO A 313 16.47 8.58 -28.69
CA PRO A 313 17.86 8.31 -29.06
C PRO A 313 18.61 7.46 -28.03
N ALA A 314 19.35 6.46 -28.51
CA ALA A 314 20.08 5.52 -27.66
C ALA A 314 21.06 6.22 -26.70
N THR A 315 21.57 7.40 -27.09
CA THR A 315 22.59 8.18 -26.37
C THR A 315 22.18 9.64 -26.12
N TYR A 316 22.23 10.06 -24.86
CA TYR A 316 22.53 11.44 -24.49
C TYR A 316 23.88 11.39 -23.80
N ASP A 317 24.82 12.20 -24.28
CA ASP A 317 26.08 12.47 -23.59
C ASP A 317 25.76 13.00 -22.18
N VAL A 318 26.39 12.42 -21.16
CA VAL A 318 26.01 12.54 -19.73
C VAL A 318 26.59 13.82 -19.13
N PRO A 319 25.77 14.79 -18.66
CA PRO A 319 26.21 15.76 -17.67
C PRO A 319 26.07 15.14 -16.27
N ARG A 320 27.08 15.33 -15.42
CA ARG A 320 27.02 15.05 -13.97
C ARG A 320 25.94 15.94 -13.32
N ALA A 321 25.62 15.69 -12.04
CA ALA A 321 24.89 16.66 -11.20
C ALA A 321 25.41 18.08 -11.51
N PRO A 322 24.54 19.07 -11.82
CA PRO A 322 23.13 19.21 -11.42
C PRO A 322 22.02 18.74 -12.42
N ALA A 323 22.37 18.13 -13.55
CA ALA A 323 21.37 17.84 -14.60
C ALA A 323 20.35 16.75 -14.21
N VAL A 324 20.77 15.74 -13.44
CA VAL A 324 19.93 14.60 -13.03
C VAL A 324 18.86 15.05 -12.03
N GLU A 325 19.24 15.86 -11.05
CA GLU A 325 18.33 16.42 -10.04
C GLU A 325 17.30 17.35 -10.69
N ALA A 326 17.70 18.11 -11.72
CA ALA A 326 16.79 18.92 -12.51
C ALA A 326 15.78 18.08 -13.31
N ALA A 327 16.21 16.93 -13.86
CA ALA A 327 15.33 16.01 -14.57
C ALA A 327 14.33 15.31 -13.64
N ILE A 328 14.79 14.76 -12.51
CA ILE A 328 13.92 14.16 -11.48
C ILE A 328 12.89 15.19 -11.01
N THR A 329 13.34 16.40 -10.75
CA THR A 329 12.49 17.52 -10.31
C THR A 329 11.43 17.87 -11.33
N GLU A 330 11.80 17.99 -12.61
CA GLU A 330 10.82 18.30 -13.63
C GLU A 330 9.81 17.16 -13.79
N ALA A 331 10.26 15.90 -13.73
CA ALA A 331 9.38 14.76 -13.87
C ALA A 331 8.36 14.67 -12.73
N ALA A 332 8.82 14.88 -11.49
CA ALA A 332 7.96 14.95 -10.31
C ALA A 332 6.97 16.11 -10.41
N TYR A 333 7.44 17.30 -10.78
CA TYR A 333 6.61 18.49 -10.94
C TYR A 333 5.50 18.29 -11.97
N GLN A 334 5.82 17.81 -13.17
CA GLN A 334 4.85 17.66 -14.25
C GLN A 334 3.76 16.63 -13.89
N THR A 335 4.15 15.52 -13.26
CA THR A 335 3.20 14.49 -12.81
C THR A 335 2.33 14.96 -11.64
N LEU A 336 2.91 15.63 -10.63
CA LEU A 336 2.16 16.25 -9.53
C LEU A 336 1.18 17.33 -10.04
N TYR A 337 1.63 18.19 -10.96
CA TYR A 337 0.82 19.26 -11.56
C TYR A 337 -0.39 18.72 -12.32
N ALA A 338 -0.23 17.55 -12.97
CA ALA A 338 -1.31 16.88 -13.68
C ALA A 338 -2.28 16.15 -12.73
N LEU A 339 -1.78 15.47 -11.71
CA LEU A 339 -2.56 14.56 -10.86
C LEU A 339 -3.20 15.22 -9.62
N TYR A 340 -2.64 16.34 -9.15
CA TYR A 340 -3.15 17.11 -8.00
C TYR A 340 -3.39 18.57 -8.40
N PRO A 341 -4.31 18.86 -9.34
CA PRO A 341 -4.55 20.19 -9.88
C PRO A 341 -4.83 21.26 -8.83
N LYS A 342 -5.43 20.92 -7.68
CA LYS A 342 -5.74 21.88 -6.61
C LYS A 342 -4.51 22.42 -5.88
N GLN A 343 -3.35 21.80 -6.08
CA GLN A 343 -2.09 22.16 -5.40
C GLN A 343 -1.01 22.68 -6.38
N ARG A 344 -1.38 23.03 -7.63
CA ARG A 344 -0.45 23.45 -8.70
C ARG A 344 0.46 24.61 -8.36
N GLU A 345 -0.06 25.60 -7.64
CA GLU A 345 0.72 26.77 -7.25
C GLU A 345 1.87 26.38 -6.33
N LEU A 346 1.58 25.57 -5.29
CA LEU A 346 2.57 25.03 -4.37
C LEU A 346 3.65 24.24 -5.13
N PHE A 347 3.27 23.38 -6.08
CA PHE A 347 4.25 22.61 -6.85
C PHE A 347 5.11 23.49 -7.74
N THR A 348 4.54 24.52 -8.36
CA THR A 348 5.28 25.46 -9.21
C THR A 348 6.31 26.23 -8.40
N GLN A 349 5.93 26.72 -7.21
CA GLN A 349 6.86 27.38 -6.29
C GLN A 349 7.95 26.42 -5.81
N THR A 350 7.57 25.21 -5.38
CA THR A 350 8.48 24.16 -4.89
C THR A 350 9.52 23.78 -5.95
N ARG A 351 9.07 23.54 -7.18
CA ARG A 351 9.93 23.26 -8.33
C ARG A 351 10.92 24.39 -8.60
N ASN A 352 10.43 25.64 -8.66
CA ASN A 352 11.29 26.80 -8.92
C ASN A 352 12.35 26.98 -7.82
N ASN A 353 12.00 26.74 -6.56
CA ASN A 353 12.93 26.81 -5.44
C ASN A 353 13.97 25.69 -5.49
N PHE A 354 13.55 24.45 -5.80
CA PHE A 354 14.48 23.32 -5.90
C PHE A 354 15.44 23.48 -7.09
N ILE A 355 14.96 23.95 -8.25
CA ILE A 355 15.83 24.24 -9.41
C ILE A 355 16.83 25.35 -9.10
N LYS A 356 16.43 26.40 -8.36
CA LYS A 356 17.36 27.43 -7.89
C LYS A 356 18.42 26.86 -6.95
N LEU A 357 18.02 25.98 -6.02
CA LEU A 357 18.93 25.31 -5.09
C LEU A 357 19.95 24.43 -5.83
N VAL A 358 19.48 23.58 -6.73
CA VAL A 358 20.29 22.68 -7.56
C VAL A 358 21.22 23.47 -8.49
N ARG A 359 20.78 24.63 -8.99
CA ARG A 359 21.61 25.52 -9.80
C ARG A 359 22.77 26.09 -8.99
N GLY A 360 22.55 26.56 -7.76
CA GLY A 360 23.58 27.20 -6.94
C GLY A 360 24.37 28.26 -7.72
N ASP A 361 25.70 28.22 -7.61
CA ASP A 361 26.65 29.03 -8.39
C ASP A 361 27.12 28.33 -9.69
N SER A 362 26.47 27.23 -10.11
CA SER A 362 26.89 26.44 -11.27
C SER A 362 26.81 27.24 -12.57
N SER A 363 27.87 27.18 -13.37
CA SER A 363 27.90 27.72 -14.73
C SER A 363 27.24 26.80 -15.77
N ASP A 364 26.88 25.56 -15.42
CA ASP A 364 26.29 24.57 -16.34
C ASP A 364 24.77 24.74 -16.52
N ASN A 365 24.37 25.92 -17.02
CA ASN A 365 22.97 26.19 -17.33
C ASN A 365 22.43 25.31 -18.48
N ALA A 366 23.30 24.88 -19.39
CA ALA A 366 22.93 24.03 -20.51
C ALA A 366 22.55 22.62 -20.03
N GLY A 367 23.33 22.01 -19.13
CA GLY A 367 23.04 20.72 -18.52
C GLY A 367 21.74 20.73 -17.71
N ILE A 368 21.51 21.77 -16.91
CA ILE A 368 20.26 21.93 -16.14
C ILE A 368 19.04 22.05 -17.07
N ASN A 369 19.11 22.88 -18.11
CA ASN A 369 18.02 23.04 -19.07
C ASN A 369 17.73 21.74 -19.83
N LYS A 370 18.78 20.98 -20.19
CA LYS A 370 18.64 19.64 -20.77
C LYS A 370 17.97 18.66 -19.80
N GLY A 371 18.36 18.69 -18.52
CA GLY A 371 17.72 17.96 -17.43
C GLY A 371 16.21 18.19 -17.39
N ILE A 372 15.81 19.46 -17.34
CA ILE A 372 14.40 19.88 -17.38
C ILE A 372 13.70 19.32 -18.62
N LEU A 373 14.27 19.47 -19.82
CA LEU A 373 13.63 18.95 -21.04
C LEU A 373 13.39 17.44 -21.00
N VAL A 374 14.38 16.66 -20.52
CA VAL A 374 14.26 15.20 -20.40
C VAL A 374 13.21 14.81 -19.36
N GLY A 375 13.24 15.42 -18.17
CA GLY A 375 12.26 15.14 -17.12
C GLY A 375 10.84 15.45 -17.57
N LYS A 376 10.63 16.57 -18.27
CA LYS A 376 9.33 16.94 -18.84
C LYS A 376 8.85 15.92 -19.87
N LEU A 377 9.72 15.53 -20.80
CA LEU A 377 9.37 14.56 -21.85
C LEU A 377 8.91 13.23 -21.24
N LEU A 378 9.68 12.68 -20.30
CA LEU A 378 9.38 11.39 -19.67
C LEU A 378 8.10 11.42 -18.83
N ALA A 379 7.88 12.50 -18.07
CA ALA A 379 6.63 12.68 -17.33
C ALA A 379 5.41 12.72 -18.27
N LEU A 380 5.49 13.46 -19.37
CA LEU A 380 4.40 13.55 -20.34
C LEU A 380 4.15 12.21 -21.03
N THR A 381 5.20 11.46 -21.40
CA THR A 381 5.07 10.12 -21.99
C THR A 381 4.35 9.16 -21.04
N ILE A 382 4.69 9.16 -19.75
CA ILE A 382 4.02 8.30 -18.78
C ILE A 382 2.57 8.74 -18.60
N LEU A 383 2.31 10.03 -18.40
CA LEU A 383 0.93 10.55 -18.27
C LEU A 383 0.06 10.19 -19.49
N GLU A 384 0.61 10.32 -20.70
CA GLU A 384 -0.06 9.95 -21.94
C GLU A 384 -0.36 8.44 -21.99
N SER A 385 0.63 7.60 -21.67
CA SER A 385 0.46 6.14 -21.61
C SER A 385 -0.62 5.70 -20.60
N ARG A 386 -0.86 6.53 -19.58
CA ARG A 386 -1.85 6.29 -18.54
C ARG A 386 -3.17 7.04 -18.75
N SER A 387 -3.31 7.83 -19.80
CA SER A 387 -4.54 8.61 -20.07
C SER A 387 -5.74 7.73 -20.43
N SER A 388 -5.48 6.56 -21.03
CA SER A 388 -6.49 5.60 -21.50
C SER A 388 -6.45 4.26 -20.74
N ASP A 389 -5.89 4.24 -19.53
CA ASP A 389 -5.71 3.03 -18.72
C ASP A 389 -6.97 2.58 -17.96
N ASN A 390 -8.14 3.13 -18.32
CA ASN A 390 -9.44 2.83 -17.74
C ASN A 390 -9.61 3.25 -16.24
N SER A 391 -8.70 4.06 -15.69
CA SER A 391 -8.81 4.61 -14.31
C SER A 391 -9.95 5.61 -14.11
N GLN A 392 -10.48 6.21 -15.17
CA GLN A 392 -11.63 7.13 -15.10
C GLN A 392 -12.97 6.40 -15.07
N ASN A 393 -12.99 5.09 -15.27
CA ASN A 393 -14.20 4.28 -15.23
C ASN A 393 -14.59 4.03 -13.77
N GLN A 394 -15.46 4.87 -13.23
CA GLN A 394 -16.00 4.70 -11.88
C GLN A 394 -16.96 3.49 -11.82
N GLY A 395 -17.77 3.31 -12.87
CA GLY A 395 -18.84 2.33 -12.92
C GLY A 395 -19.84 2.48 -11.77
N THR A 396 -20.71 1.47 -11.61
CA THR A 396 -21.67 1.39 -10.51
C THR A 396 -21.68 0.00 -9.92
N TYR A 397 -21.81 -0.08 -8.59
CA TYR A 397 -22.05 -1.32 -7.89
C TYR A 397 -23.55 -1.59 -7.83
N LYS A 398 -23.98 -2.80 -8.22
CA LYS A 398 -25.38 -3.20 -8.15
C LYS A 398 -25.59 -4.03 -6.89
N LEU A 399 -26.48 -3.57 -6.01
CA LEU A 399 -26.75 -4.27 -4.76
C LEU A 399 -27.33 -5.67 -5.02
N ILE A 400 -26.77 -6.67 -4.35
CA ILE A 400 -27.33 -8.01 -4.28
C ILE A 400 -27.91 -8.20 -2.89
N ASN A 401 -29.24 -8.11 -2.76
CA ASN A 401 -29.93 -8.20 -1.47
C ASN A 401 -30.03 -9.65 -0.96
N GLN A 402 -28.88 -10.25 -0.63
CA GLN A 402 -28.75 -11.60 -0.11
C GLN A 402 -27.72 -11.63 1.02
N THR A 403 -27.93 -12.52 2.00
CA THR A 403 -26.97 -12.77 3.09
C THR A 403 -25.58 -13.07 2.55
N GLY A 404 -24.55 -12.40 3.09
CA GLY A 404 -23.16 -12.56 2.65
C GLY A 404 -22.68 -11.52 1.66
N TYR A 405 -23.59 -10.79 0.98
CA TYR A 405 -23.21 -9.78 0.00
C TYR A 405 -23.08 -8.41 0.63
N HIS A 406 -22.13 -7.62 0.12
CA HIS A 406 -21.84 -6.29 0.58
C HIS A 406 -23.02 -5.35 0.34
N GLN A 407 -23.32 -4.56 1.37
CA GLN A 407 -24.36 -3.54 1.45
C GLN A 407 -23.75 -2.26 2.07
N PRO A 408 -24.43 -1.11 1.99
CA PRO A 408 -24.03 0.09 2.72
C PRO A 408 -23.88 -0.17 4.22
N ASP A 409 -22.97 0.55 4.86
CA ASP A 409 -22.85 0.53 6.31
C ASP A 409 -24.18 1.03 6.92
N PRO A 410 -24.86 0.26 7.79
CA PRO A 410 -26.15 0.65 8.36
C PRO A 410 -26.08 1.89 9.27
N THR A 411 -24.88 2.31 9.68
CA THR A 411 -24.64 3.55 10.42
C THR A 411 -24.28 4.73 9.52
N HIS A 412 -23.94 4.46 8.26
CA HIS A 412 -23.59 5.46 7.24
C HIS A 412 -24.21 5.08 5.89
N PRO A 413 -25.55 5.04 5.77
CA PRO A 413 -26.25 4.46 4.62
C PRO A 413 -26.01 5.21 3.31
N ASP A 414 -25.62 6.48 3.37
CA ASP A 414 -25.42 7.35 2.21
C ASP A 414 -23.99 7.29 1.63
N GLN A 415 -23.12 6.42 2.16
CA GLN A 415 -21.76 6.28 1.64
C GLN A 415 -21.75 5.75 0.19
N PRO A 416 -20.93 6.33 -0.70
CA PRO A 416 -20.79 5.83 -2.06
C PRO A 416 -19.89 4.58 -2.12
N PHE A 417 -20.14 3.69 -3.08
CA PHE A 417 -19.26 2.54 -3.33
C PHE A 417 -17.95 2.98 -3.98
N LEU A 418 -16.82 2.68 -3.34
CA LEU A 418 -15.52 3.18 -3.77
C LEU A 418 -14.89 2.35 -4.91
N SER A 419 -14.81 2.96 -6.09
CA SER A 419 -14.13 2.44 -7.28
C SER A 419 -14.56 1.02 -7.75
N PRO A 420 -15.86 0.70 -7.96
CA PRO A 420 -16.34 -0.63 -8.38
C PRO A 420 -15.65 -1.25 -9.60
N ARG A 421 -15.12 -0.44 -10.50
CA ARG A 421 -14.45 -0.91 -11.73
C ARG A 421 -12.94 -0.84 -11.68
N TRP A 422 -12.34 -0.54 -10.53
CA TRP A 422 -10.88 -0.36 -10.44
C TRP A 422 -10.07 -1.59 -10.85
N GLY A 423 -10.64 -2.80 -10.68
CA GLY A 423 -10.03 -4.04 -11.15
C GLY A 423 -9.80 -4.14 -12.66
N THR A 424 -10.37 -3.20 -13.44
CA THR A 424 -10.25 -3.13 -14.91
C THR A 424 -9.23 -2.09 -15.37
N VAL A 425 -8.54 -1.42 -14.46
CA VAL A 425 -7.43 -0.51 -14.80
C VAL A 425 -6.29 -1.32 -15.41
N THR A 426 -5.68 -0.82 -16.48
CA THR A 426 -4.49 -1.43 -17.09
C THR A 426 -3.38 -1.50 -16.05
N PRO A 427 -2.85 -2.67 -15.66
CA PRO A 427 -1.83 -2.72 -14.62
C PRO A 427 -0.47 -2.14 -15.08
N PHE A 428 0.47 -2.03 -14.14
CA PHE A 428 1.83 -1.50 -14.36
C PHE A 428 2.84 -2.63 -14.67
N VAL A 429 2.75 -3.74 -13.93
CA VAL A 429 3.68 -4.88 -14.00
C VAL A 429 2.93 -6.20 -14.23
N ILE A 430 1.77 -6.38 -13.59
CA ILE A 430 0.95 -7.59 -13.72
C ILE A 430 0.15 -7.56 -15.04
N GLN A 431 -0.36 -8.71 -15.48
CA GLN A 431 -1.08 -8.85 -16.75
C GLN A 431 -2.54 -8.40 -16.67
N SER A 432 -3.19 -8.62 -15.54
CA SER A 432 -4.59 -8.23 -15.31
C SER A 432 -4.91 -8.17 -13.81
N GLY A 433 -5.95 -7.43 -13.43
CA GLY A 433 -6.41 -7.40 -12.03
C GLY A 433 -6.81 -8.78 -11.49
N SER A 434 -7.31 -9.66 -12.35
CA SER A 434 -7.74 -11.02 -11.97
C SER A 434 -6.62 -12.05 -11.96
N GLN A 435 -5.39 -11.69 -12.32
CA GLN A 435 -4.27 -12.63 -12.49
C GLN A 435 -4.01 -13.47 -11.23
N PHE A 436 -4.12 -12.87 -10.04
CA PHE A 436 -3.86 -13.51 -8.75
C PHE A 436 -5.12 -13.69 -7.91
N ARG A 437 -6.30 -13.44 -8.49
CA ARG A 437 -7.55 -13.68 -7.79
C ARG A 437 -7.60 -15.15 -7.41
N ALA A 438 -7.61 -15.44 -6.11
CA ALA A 438 -7.78 -16.79 -5.60
C ALA A 438 -9.01 -17.39 -6.29
N SER A 439 -8.84 -18.48 -7.02
CA SER A 439 -9.98 -19.12 -7.66
C SER A 439 -10.89 -19.68 -6.56
N ASN A 440 -12.19 -19.52 -6.73
CA ASN A 440 -13.21 -20.22 -5.97
C ASN A 440 -13.05 -21.77 -6.00
N THR A 441 -12.05 -22.29 -6.73
CA THR A 441 -11.74 -23.72 -6.84
C THR A 441 -10.80 -24.25 -5.76
N VAL A 442 -10.00 -23.44 -5.06
CA VAL A 442 -9.19 -23.93 -3.92
C VAL A 442 -9.92 -23.71 -2.59
N GLY A 443 -11.18 -24.13 -2.53
CA GLY A 443 -11.97 -23.84 -1.32
C GLY A 443 -13.13 -24.77 -1.00
N ASN A 444 -13.54 -25.70 -1.87
CA ASN A 444 -14.40 -26.84 -1.46
C ASN A 444 -14.57 -27.98 -2.48
N THR A 445 -13.75 -28.07 -3.52
CA THR A 445 -13.75 -29.26 -4.38
C THR A 445 -12.58 -30.18 -4.02
N LEU A 446 -12.81 -31.49 -4.10
CA LEU A 446 -11.77 -32.51 -3.98
C LEU A 446 -10.62 -32.28 -4.98
N ALA A 447 -10.90 -31.68 -6.15
CA ALA A 447 -9.89 -31.37 -7.16
C ALA A 447 -8.96 -30.23 -6.74
N GLY A 448 -9.49 -29.10 -6.27
CA GLY A 448 -8.67 -27.97 -5.81
C GLY A 448 -7.82 -28.30 -4.59
N ARG A 449 -8.35 -29.08 -3.63
CA ARG A 449 -7.55 -29.58 -2.51
C ARG A 449 -6.40 -30.48 -3.00
N ARG A 450 -6.65 -31.36 -3.96
CA ARG A 450 -5.60 -32.20 -4.55
C ARG A 450 -4.55 -31.43 -5.33
N GLN A 451 -4.89 -30.29 -5.93
CA GLN A 451 -3.93 -29.43 -6.62
C GLN A 451 -3.07 -28.64 -5.63
N PHE A 452 -3.69 -28.04 -4.60
CA PHE A 452 -2.96 -27.33 -3.55
C PHE A 452 -1.99 -28.26 -2.80
N LEU A 453 -2.43 -29.44 -2.38
CA LEU A 453 -1.59 -30.44 -1.71
C LEU A 453 -0.43 -30.97 -2.58
N ARG A 454 -0.45 -30.70 -3.88
CA ARG A 454 0.64 -31.05 -4.83
C ARG A 454 1.45 -29.84 -5.27
N SER A 455 1.11 -28.64 -4.80
CA SER A 455 1.83 -27.42 -5.16
C SER A 455 3.20 -27.39 -4.49
N GLU A 456 4.19 -26.80 -5.16
CA GLU A 456 5.52 -26.56 -4.58
C GLU A 456 5.45 -25.74 -3.30
N LYS A 457 4.49 -24.81 -3.22
CA LYS A 457 4.20 -24.04 -2.01
C LYS A 457 3.78 -24.94 -0.84
N TYR A 458 2.78 -25.81 -1.03
CA TYR A 458 2.37 -26.73 0.03
C TYR A 458 3.49 -27.69 0.41
N ILE A 459 4.28 -28.16 -0.57
CA ILE A 459 5.42 -29.04 -0.32
C ILE A 459 6.49 -28.30 0.51
N SER A 460 6.77 -27.03 0.20
CA SER A 460 7.67 -26.18 0.97
C SER A 460 7.18 -25.96 2.40
N ASP A 461 5.92 -25.53 2.55
CA ASP A 461 5.31 -25.28 3.86
C ASP A 461 5.25 -26.58 4.70
N TYR A 462 4.92 -27.71 4.07
CA TYR A 462 4.95 -29.04 4.70
C TYR A 462 6.36 -29.42 5.16
N ASN A 463 7.37 -29.24 4.30
CA ASN A 463 8.75 -29.55 4.63
C ASN A 463 9.28 -28.66 5.76
N GLU A 464 8.86 -27.39 5.82
CA GLU A 464 9.17 -26.49 6.92
C GLU A 464 8.54 -26.97 8.24
N VAL A 465 7.27 -27.36 8.23
CA VAL A 465 6.59 -27.91 9.42
C VAL A 465 7.19 -29.25 9.86
N VAL A 466 7.59 -30.12 8.93
CA VAL A 466 8.29 -31.37 9.26
C VAL A 466 9.69 -31.08 9.83
N SER A 467 10.42 -30.14 9.24
CA SER A 467 11.77 -29.79 9.68
C SER A 467 11.75 -29.09 11.04
N LEU A 468 10.94 -28.04 11.18
CA LEU A 468 10.92 -27.15 12.33
C LEU A 468 9.83 -27.48 13.33
N GLY A 469 8.69 -28.05 12.94
CA GLY A 469 7.52 -28.24 13.81
C GLY A 469 7.52 -29.54 14.63
N THR A 470 8.41 -30.48 14.34
CA THR A 470 8.48 -31.74 15.11
C THR A 470 8.93 -31.49 16.55
N ARG A 471 8.38 -32.26 17.50
CA ARG A 471 8.69 -32.11 18.94
C ARG A 471 10.20 -32.20 19.20
N ASN A 472 10.87 -33.13 18.51
CA ASN A 472 12.30 -33.40 18.63
C ASN A 472 13.07 -32.92 17.38
N SER A 473 12.70 -31.77 16.82
CA SER A 473 13.38 -31.21 15.65
C SER A 473 14.89 -31.11 15.91
N GLN A 474 15.68 -31.62 14.96
CA GLN A 474 17.14 -31.50 14.94
C GLN A 474 17.59 -30.22 14.21
N THR A 475 16.66 -29.49 13.59
CA THR A 475 16.91 -28.32 12.73
C THR A 475 16.47 -27.02 13.39
N ARG A 476 15.42 -27.05 14.23
CA ARG A 476 14.89 -25.90 14.96
C ARG A 476 15.87 -25.48 16.05
N THR A 477 16.25 -24.19 16.07
CA THR A 477 17.15 -23.65 17.08
C THR A 477 16.48 -23.58 18.46
N ALA A 478 17.28 -23.37 19.52
CA ALA A 478 16.77 -23.14 20.86
C ALA A 478 15.83 -21.92 20.90
N ASP A 479 16.24 -20.79 20.33
CA ASP A 479 15.43 -19.57 20.25
C ASP A 479 14.13 -19.79 19.47
N GLN A 480 14.15 -20.54 18.36
CA GLN A 480 12.93 -20.86 17.61
C GLN A 480 11.99 -21.78 18.40
N THR A 481 12.54 -22.64 19.26
CA THR A 481 11.75 -23.48 20.18
C THR A 481 11.10 -22.61 21.25
N GLU A 482 11.83 -21.65 21.84
CA GLU A 482 11.27 -20.71 22.82
C GLU A 482 10.20 -19.82 22.20
N VAL A 483 10.42 -19.28 21.00
CA VAL A 483 9.40 -18.51 20.25
C VAL A 483 8.17 -19.38 19.98
N GLY A 484 8.35 -20.63 19.53
CA GLY A 484 7.24 -21.55 19.27
C GLY A 484 6.42 -21.90 20.52
N ILE A 485 7.07 -22.05 21.68
CA ILE A 485 6.40 -22.30 22.96
C ILE A 485 5.73 -21.03 23.50
N PHE A 486 6.39 -19.88 23.37
CA PHE A 486 5.91 -18.58 23.86
C PHE A 486 4.61 -18.14 23.19
N TRP A 487 4.46 -18.38 21.88
CA TRP A 487 3.23 -18.06 21.13
C TRP A 487 2.23 -19.23 21.04
N GLY A 488 2.53 -20.37 21.67
CA GLY A 488 1.70 -21.58 21.64
C GLY A 488 0.62 -21.67 22.72
N TYR A 489 0.44 -20.62 23.53
CA TYR A 489 -0.54 -20.54 24.63
C TYR A 489 -1.57 -19.43 24.41
#